data_AF-A0A7W1DBV0-F1
#
_entry.id   AF-A0A7W1DBV0-F1
#
_cell.length_a   1.000
_cell.length_b   1.000
_cell.length_c   1.000
_cell.angle_alpha   90.00
_cell.angle_beta   90.00
_cell.angle_gamma   90.00
#
_symmetry.space_group_name_H-M   'P 1'
#
loop_
_entity.id
_entity.type
_entity.pdbx_description
1 polymer ?
#
loop_
_entity_poly.entity_id
_entity_poly.type
_entity_poly.pdbx_seq_one_letter_code
_entity_poly.pdbx_strand_id
1 'polypeptide(L)'
;MLGGKPWDEWINEYAESHQHPINKLTHKIGIPMIALSLPFFVVAIFVKGFWILPVSFFVIGWILQFIGHYFEGKPPEFFKDWRFLFVGLRWWMKKTFGKQ
;
A
#
# COMPACT_ATOMS: atom_id res chain seq x y z
N MET A 1 12.26 -6.74 13.30
CA MET A 1 11.17 -7.72 13.48
C MET A 1 9.88 -6.95 13.74
N LEU A 2 8.73 -7.52 13.39
CA LEU A 2 7.40 -7.02 13.70
C LEU A 2 6.59 -8.19 14.26
N GLY A 3 6.09 -8.08 15.49
CA GLY A 3 5.35 -9.17 16.13
C GLY A 3 6.15 -10.47 16.29
N GLY A 4 7.47 -10.38 16.50
CA GLY A 4 8.36 -11.55 16.62
C GLY A 4 8.87 -12.13 15.29
N LYS A 5 8.26 -11.75 14.15
CA LYS A 5 8.67 -12.20 12.81
C LYS A 5 9.63 -11.20 12.12
N PRO A 6 10.73 -11.64 11.47
CA PRO A 6 11.64 -10.78 10.71
C PRO A 6 10.95 -10.00 9.58
N TRP A 7 11.47 -8.82 9.24
CA TRP A 7 10.86 -7.98 8.21
C TRP A 7 10.97 -8.58 6.81
N ASP A 8 12.09 -9.22 6.47
CA ASP A 8 12.22 -9.86 5.17
C ASP A 8 11.24 -11.02 5.00
N GLU A 9 10.94 -11.74 6.08
CA GLU A 9 9.95 -12.82 6.04
C GLU A 9 8.53 -12.27 5.82
N TRP A 10 8.15 -11.16 6.48
CA TRP A 10 6.89 -10.45 6.19
C TRP A 10 6.80 -9.97 4.74
N ILE A 11 7.87 -9.38 4.24
CA ILE A 11 7.93 -8.84 2.87
C ILE A 11 7.86 -9.97 1.83
N ASN A 12 8.51 -11.10 2.10
CA ASN A 12 8.48 -12.26 1.22
C ASN A 12 7.08 -12.88 1.21
N GLU A 13 6.44 -13.04 2.36
CA GLU A 13 5.04 -13.52 2.45
C GLU A 13 4.09 -12.61 1.65
N TYR A 14 4.19 -11.29 1.83
CA TYR A 14 3.42 -10.32 1.06
C TYR A 14 3.71 -10.43 -0.46
N ALA A 15 4.97 -10.61 -0.84
CA ALA A 15 5.33 -10.75 -2.24
C ALA A 15 4.77 -12.05 -2.85
N GLU A 16 4.82 -13.16 -2.12
CA GLU A 16 4.31 -14.48 -2.53
C GLU A 16 2.79 -14.49 -2.70
N SER A 17 2.06 -13.71 -1.90
CA SER A 17 0.61 -13.62 -2.00
C SER A 17 0.11 -12.71 -3.13
N HIS A 18 0.94 -11.81 -3.64
CA HIS A 18 0.63 -10.85 -4.71
C HIS A 18 1.43 -11.17 -5.99
N GLN A 19 0.97 -12.15 -6.78
CA GLN A 19 1.70 -12.61 -7.97
C GLN A 19 1.18 -12.04 -9.28
N HIS A 20 -0.12 -11.76 -9.38
CA HIS A 20 -0.76 -11.35 -10.61
C HIS A 20 -0.21 -10.01 -11.11
N PRO A 21 0.10 -9.85 -12.41
CA PRO A 21 0.74 -8.64 -12.94
C PRO A 21 -0.11 -7.38 -12.69
N ILE A 22 -1.43 -7.48 -12.84
CA ILE A 22 -2.34 -6.35 -12.54
C ILE A 22 -2.35 -6.01 -11.05
N ASN A 23 -2.27 -7.02 -10.18
CA ASN A 23 -2.17 -6.77 -8.74
C ASN A 23 -0.85 -6.04 -8.41
N LYS A 24 0.29 -6.54 -8.89
CA LYS A 24 1.60 -5.89 -8.71
C LYS A 24 1.62 -4.46 -9.24
N LEU A 25 1.02 -4.20 -10.41
CA LEU A 25 0.97 -2.87 -11.03
C LEU A 25 0.10 -1.90 -10.22
N THR A 26 -1.13 -2.30 -9.90
CA THR A 26 -2.06 -1.49 -9.11
C THR A 26 -1.51 -1.21 -7.72
N HIS A 27 -0.78 -2.15 -7.10
CA HIS A 27 -0.11 -1.93 -5.83
C HIS A 27 1.10 -1.00 -5.93
N LYS A 28 1.90 -1.11 -7.00
CA LYS A 28 3.02 -0.22 -7.26
C LYS A 28 2.60 1.26 -7.31
N ILE A 29 1.37 1.55 -7.77
CA ILE A 29 0.80 2.89 -7.88
C ILE A 29 -0.04 3.24 -6.65
N GLY A 30 -0.91 2.34 -6.19
CA GLY A 30 -1.86 2.61 -5.10
C GLY A 30 -1.19 2.79 -3.74
N ILE A 31 -0.15 2.00 -3.42
CA ILE A 31 0.57 2.10 -2.13
C ILE A 31 1.15 3.52 -1.93
N PRO A 32 1.94 4.09 -2.86
CA PRO A 32 2.45 5.44 -2.67
C PRO A 32 1.35 6.51 -2.69
N MET A 33 0.25 6.34 -3.43
CA MET A 33 -0.88 7.28 -3.37
C MET A 33 -1.49 7.32 -1.96
N ILE A 34 -1.76 6.15 -1.37
CA ILE A 34 -2.27 6.06 0.01
C ILE A 34 -1.24 6.65 0.98
N ALA A 35 0.03 6.29 0.86
CA ALA A 35 1.08 6.78 1.75
C ALA A 35 1.26 8.31 1.69
N LEU A 36 1.22 8.91 0.49
CA LEU A 36 1.31 10.37 0.29
C LEU A 36 0.05 11.12 0.71
N SER A 37 -1.12 10.46 0.67
CA SER A 37 -2.35 11.09 1.15
C SER A 37 -2.27 11.50 2.63
N LEU A 38 -1.55 10.73 3.46
CA LEU A 38 -1.45 10.97 4.91
C LEU A 38 -0.75 12.30 5.26
N PRO A 39 0.47 12.60 4.78
CA PRO A 39 1.07 13.92 5.00
C PRO A 39 0.28 15.04 4.30
N PHE A 40 -0.36 14.78 3.16
CA PHE A 40 -1.22 15.78 2.53
C PHE A 40 -2.47 16.11 3.36
N PHE A 41 -3.02 15.16 4.11
CA PHE A 41 -4.08 15.44 5.09
C PHE A 41 -3.60 16.39 6.19
N VAL A 42 -2.35 16.25 6.64
CA VAL A 42 -1.76 17.20 7.60
C VAL A 42 -1.67 18.60 7.01
N VAL A 43 -1.23 18.73 5.75
CA VAL A 43 -1.18 20.01 5.03
C VAL A 43 -2.59 20.62 4.86
N ALA A 44 -3.60 19.79 4.61
CA ALA A 44 -4.98 20.23 4.42
C ALA A 44 -5.61 20.92 5.65
N ILE A 45 -5.05 20.70 6.85
CA ILE A 45 -5.46 21.42 8.07
C ILE A 45 -5.13 22.92 7.97
N PHE A 46 -4.04 23.26 7.28
CA PHE A 46 -3.53 24.64 7.19
C PHE A 46 -3.94 25.34 5.90
N VAL A 47 -4.29 24.58 4.85
CA VAL A 47 -4.59 25.13 3.52
C VAL A 47 -6.04 24.84 3.14
N LYS A 48 -6.90 25.87 3.20
CA LYS A 48 -8.32 25.76 2.86
C LYS A 48 -8.49 25.26 1.42
N GLY A 49 -9.35 24.26 1.23
CA GLY A 49 -9.64 23.67 -0.07
C GLY A 49 -8.63 22.61 -0.54
N PHE A 50 -7.47 22.48 0.11
CA PHE A 50 -6.46 21.49 -0.27
C PHE A 50 -6.89 20.04 -0.01
N TRP A 51 -7.88 19.83 0.87
CA TRP A 51 -8.39 18.51 1.28
C TRP A 51 -8.84 17.60 0.12
N ILE A 52 -9.21 18.18 -1.03
CA ILE A 52 -9.61 17.41 -2.23
C ILE A 52 -8.47 16.52 -2.71
N LEU A 53 -7.22 17.00 -2.64
CA LEU A 53 -6.05 16.25 -3.11
C LEU A 53 -5.76 14.98 -2.27
N PRO A 54 -5.59 15.04 -0.93
CA PRO A 54 -5.40 13.83 -0.13
C PRO A 54 -6.60 12.89 -0.19
N VAL A 55 -7.84 13.40 -0.23
CA VAL A 55 -9.03 12.55 -0.40
C VAL A 55 -8.98 11.79 -1.73
N SER A 56 -8.65 12.49 -2.82
CA SER A 56 -8.53 11.87 -4.15
C SER A 56 -7.44 10.80 -4.16
N PHE A 57 -6.26 11.10 -3.61
CA PHE A 57 -5.17 10.12 -3.52
C PHE A 57 -5.54 8.90 -2.68
N PHE A 58 -6.18 9.11 -1.53
CA PHE A 58 -6.61 8.03 -0.64
C PHE A 58 -7.64 7.12 -1.34
N VAL A 59 -8.70 7.71 -1.90
CA VAL A 59 -9.79 6.95 -2.55
C VAL A 59 -9.30 6.23 -3.80
N ILE A 60 -8.62 6.91 -4.71
CA ILE A 60 -8.11 6.28 -5.94
C ILE A 60 -7.07 5.22 -5.60
N GLY A 61 -6.18 5.50 -4.64
CA GLY A 61 -5.19 4.54 -4.16
C GLY A 61 -5.86 3.24 -3.69
N TRP A 62 -6.90 3.32 -2.85
CA TRP A 62 -7.66 2.17 -2.40
C TRP A 62 -8.40 1.44 -3.52
N ILE A 63 -9.05 2.17 -4.43
CA ILE A 63 -9.71 1.57 -5.60
C ILE A 63 -8.71 0.72 -6.39
N LEU A 64 -7.50 1.23 -6.63
CA LEU A 64 -6.45 0.48 -7.31
C LEU A 64 -6.07 -0.79 -6.52
N GLN A 65 -5.87 -0.71 -5.20
CA GLN A 65 -5.57 -1.90 -4.37
C GLN A 65 -6.66 -2.97 -4.53
N PHE A 66 -7.94 -2.58 -4.43
CA PHE A 66 -9.07 -3.52 -4.53
C PHE A 66 -9.21 -4.11 -5.94
N ILE A 67 -8.99 -3.32 -7.00
CA ILE A 67 -8.95 -3.85 -8.37
C ILE A 67 -7.84 -4.89 -8.49
N GLY A 68 -6.64 -4.61 -7.95
CA GLY A 68 -5.55 -5.58 -7.93
C GLY A 68 -5.95 -6.90 -7.26
N HIS A 69 -6.60 -6.83 -6.10
CA HIS A 69 -7.07 -8.01 -5.37
C HIS A 69 -8.20 -8.75 -6.08
N TYR A 70 -9.07 -8.05 -6.79
CA TYR A 70 -10.09 -8.68 -7.64
C TYR A 70 -9.45 -9.58 -8.70
N PHE A 71 -8.39 -9.12 -9.38
CA PHE A 71 -7.66 -9.93 -10.36
C PHE A 71 -6.77 -11.02 -9.74
N GLU A 72 -6.25 -10.80 -8.52
CA GLU A 72 -5.48 -11.83 -7.79
C GLU A 72 -6.40 -12.98 -7.31
N GLY A 73 -7.70 -12.73 -7.17
CA GLY A 73 -8.67 -13.70 -6.63
C GLY A 73 -8.51 -13.96 -5.13
N LYS A 74 -7.69 -13.15 -4.43
CA LYS A 74 -7.44 -13.26 -2.99
C LYS A 74 -7.84 -11.97 -2.30
N PRO A 75 -8.47 -12.05 -1.11
CA PRO A 75 -8.79 -10.85 -0.34
C PRO A 75 -7.50 -10.14 0.12
N PRO A 76 -7.56 -8.81 0.34
CA PRO A 76 -6.46 -8.07 0.96
C PRO A 76 -5.99 -8.66 2.28
N GLU A 77 -4.68 -8.72 2.47
CA GLU A 77 -4.08 -9.39 3.64
C GLU A 77 -4.33 -8.66 4.96
N PHE A 78 -4.60 -7.36 4.91
CA PHE A 78 -4.92 -6.59 6.12
C PHE A 78 -6.22 -7.05 6.80
N PHE A 79 -7.08 -7.79 6.08
CA PHE A 79 -8.24 -8.45 6.69
C PHE A 79 -7.85 -9.62 7.61
N LYS A 80 -6.66 -10.21 7.40
CA LYS A 80 -6.10 -11.26 8.26
C LYS A 80 -5.29 -10.65 9.40
N ASP A 81 -4.43 -9.69 9.08
CA ASP A 81 -3.60 -8.97 10.05
C ASP A 81 -3.36 -7.52 9.57
N TRP A 82 -3.83 -6.55 10.34
CA TRP A 82 -3.69 -5.11 10.03
C TRP A 82 -2.23 -4.68 9.75
N ARG A 83 -1.25 -5.42 10.28
CA ARG A 83 0.18 -5.17 10.06
C ARG A 83 0.54 -5.18 8.57
N PHE A 84 -0.20 -5.90 7.73
CA PHE A 84 0.02 -5.94 6.29
C PHE A 84 -0.12 -4.57 5.60
N LEU A 85 -0.80 -3.60 6.21
CA LEU A 85 -0.79 -2.20 5.73
C LEU A 85 0.63 -1.61 5.74
N PHE A 86 1.41 -1.89 6.79
CA PHE A 86 2.79 -1.44 6.93
C PHE A 86 3.76 -2.32 6.12
N VAL A 87 3.50 -3.62 6.05
CA VAL A 87 4.30 -4.55 5.24
C VAL A 87 4.22 -4.18 3.76
N GLY A 88 3.04 -3.88 3.23
CA GLY A 88 2.86 -3.42 1.85
C GLY A 88 3.68 -2.17 1.54
N LEU A 89 3.64 -1.16 2.42
CA LEU A 89 4.47 0.04 2.28
C LEU A 89 5.97 -0.28 2.26
N ARG A 90 6.41 -1.16 3.15
CA ARG A 90 7.83 -1.55 3.24
C ARG A 90 8.28 -2.39 2.04
N TRP A 91 7.43 -3.28 1.55
CA TRP A 91 7.64 -4.02 0.30
C TRP A 91 7.81 -3.05 -0.87
N TRP A 92 6.93 -2.05 -0.99
CA TRP A 92 7.02 -1.03 -2.04
C TRP A 92 8.31 -0.22 -1.95
N MET A 93 8.73 0.19 -0.75
CA MET A 93 10.01 0.88 -0.55
C MET A 93 11.21 0.00 -0.94
N LYS A 94 11.24 -1.27 -0.49
CA LYS A 94 12.31 -2.21 -0.84
C LYS A 94 12.38 -2.44 -2.35
N LYS A 95 11.23 -2.56 -3.02
CA LYS A 95 11.16 -2.76 -4.47
C LYS A 95 11.57 -1.52 -5.28
N THR A 96 11.29 -0.32 -4.76
CA THR A 96 11.56 0.94 -5.46
C THR A 96 12.97 1.48 -5.22
N PHE A 97 13.46 1.36 -3.99
CA PHE A 97 14.71 2.00 -3.53
C PHE A 97 15.76 1.02 -2.99
N GLY A 98 15.40 -0.24 -2.75
CA GLY A 98 16.34 -1.25 -2.30
C GLY A 98 17.38 -1.56 -3.38
N LYS A 99 18.65 -1.73 -2.97
CA LYS A 99 19.65 -2.36 -3.84
C LYS A 99 19.21 -3.80 -4.10
N GLN A 100 19.25 -4.21 -5.37
CA GLN A 100 18.96 -5.57 -5.80
C GLN A 100 20.00 -6.55 -5.23
#